data_AF-A0A0N0NRT6-F1
#
_entry.id   AF-A0A0N0NRT6-F1
#
_cell.length_a   1.000
_cell.length_b   1.000
_cell.length_c   1.000
_cell.angle_alpha   90.00
_cell.angle_beta   90.00
_cell.angle_gamma   90.00
#
_symmetry.space_group_name_H-M   'P 1'
#
loop_
_entity.id
_entity.type
_entity.pdbx_description
1 polymer ?
#
loop_
_entity_poly.entity_id
_entity_poly.type
_entity_poly.pdbx_seq_one_letter_code
_entity_poly.pdbx_strand_id
1 'polypeptide(L)'
;MPTTSEKLVLTYLFTALETAFHCFYFSFRNKKLHYGFYDSFSWPKDAYEYDGPNTHTPRADIVYGDLEATPEELEQVAADIKKSRLLKAREWLANRLATATPEVSARMDARKKISVDTTHKKNKAAKKYYRDVCDVNCCTGGELRNHKAGPLRIEAVARGGKGVPYRCEACNEDFHFESDYLV
;
A
#
# COMPACT_ATOMS: atom_id res chain seq x y z
N MET A 1 -17.95 28.46 -11.55
CA MET A 1 -16.64 28.87 -11.01
C MET A 1 -16.87 30.06 -10.09
N PRO A 2 -16.12 30.19 -8.98
CA PRO A 2 -16.24 31.35 -8.10
C PRO A 2 -15.99 32.65 -8.88
N THR A 3 -16.76 33.69 -8.55
CA THR A 3 -16.62 35.04 -9.09
C THR A 3 -15.28 35.66 -8.65
N THR A 4 -14.80 36.69 -9.34
CA THR A 4 -13.52 37.36 -9.01
C THR A 4 -13.46 37.84 -7.55
N SER A 5 -14.57 38.33 -7.01
CA SER A 5 -14.65 38.76 -5.61
C SER A 5 -14.59 37.57 -4.64
N GLU A 6 -15.30 36.47 -4.94
CA GLU A 6 -15.23 35.24 -4.14
C GLU A 6 -13.83 34.62 -4.18
N LYS A 7 -13.15 34.65 -5.33
CA LYS A 7 -11.75 34.20 -5.45
C LYS A 7 -10.82 34.98 -4.53
N LEU A 8 -10.92 36.32 -4.49
CA LEU A 8 -10.12 37.15 -3.59
C LEU A 8 -10.37 36.80 -2.11
N VAL A 9 -11.63 36.69 -1.71
CA VAL A 9 -12.00 36.33 -0.32
C VAL A 9 -11.46 34.95 0.06
N LEU A 10 -11.59 33.97 -0.83
CA LEU A 10 -11.08 32.62 -0.62
C LEU A 10 -9.55 32.61 -0.52
N THR A 11 -8.85 33.36 -1.37
CA THR A 11 -7.38 33.49 -1.30
C THR A 11 -6.95 34.05 0.05
N TYR A 12 -7.53 35.17 0.51
CA TYR A 12 -7.19 35.74 1.80
C TYR A 12 -7.51 34.80 2.97
N LEU A 13 -8.65 34.09 2.91
CA LEU A 13 -9.03 33.12 3.93
C LEU A 13 -8.01 31.97 4.00
N PHE A 14 -7.65 31.38 2.86
CA PHE A 14 -6.68 30.29 2.83
C PHE A 14 -5.28 30.75 3.23
N THR A 15 -4.85 31.95 2.84
CA THR A 15 -3.59 32.54 3.32
C THR A 15 -3.61 32.75 4.84
N ALA A 16 -4.71 33.25 5.40
CA ALA A 16 -4.84 33.45 6.85
C ALA A 16 -4.85 32.13 7.61
N LEU A 17 -5.59 31.12 7.12
CA LEU A 17 -5.61 29.77 7.70
C LEU A 17 -4.23 29.11 7.61
N GLU A 18 -3.58 29.18 6.46
CA GLU A 18 -2.22 28.66 6.28
C GLU A 18 -1.24 29.36 7.22
N THR A 19 -1.35 30.68 7.39
CA THR A 19 -0.51 31.44 8.33
C THR A 19 -0.78 31.03 9.78
N ALA A 20 -2.04 30.87 10.17
CA ALA A 20 -2.41 30.42 11.52
C ALA A 20 -1.89 29.01 11.79
N PHE A 21 -2.13 28.06 10.87
CA PHE A 21 -1.59 26.71 10.96
C PHE A 21 -0.07 26.72 10.95
N HIS A 22 0.56 27.56 10.13
CA HIS A 22 1.99 27.73 10.12
C HIS A 22 2.46 28.13 11.52
N CYS A 23 1.91 29.19 12.13
CA CYS A 23 2.23 29.60 13.51
C CYS A 23 2.00 28.47 14.54
N PHE A 24 0.91 27.71 14.42
CA PHE A 24 0.64 26.57 15.29
C PHE A 24 1.61 25.41 15.12
N TYR A 25 2.12 25.14 13.92
CA TYR A 25 3.16 24.14 13.69
C TYR A 25 4.56 24.68 13.99
N PHE A 26 4.76 26.01 13.86
CA PHE A 26 6.01 26.72 14.11
C PHE A 26 6.35 26.74 15.61
N SER A 27 5.36 26.75 16.50
CA SER A 27 5.57 26.64 17.95
C SER A 27 6.11 25.27 18.39
N PHE A 28 6.26 24.32 17.47
CA PHE A 28 6.67 22.96 17.77
C PHE A 28 7.88 22.53 16.93
N ARG A 29 9.09 22.83 17.40
CA ARG A 29 10.34 22.47 16.73
C ARG A 29 10.74 21.02 17.02
N ASN A 30 10.96 20.22 15.97
CA ASN A 30 11.52 18.88 16.14
C ASN A 30 13.04 18.94 16.43
N LYS A 31 13.49 18.41 17.58
CA LYS A 31 14.88 18.43 18.05
C LYS A 31 15.79 17.46 17.27
N LYS A 32 15.24 16.46 16.60
CA LYS A 32 16.02 15.37 15.96
C LYS A 32 16.13 15.51 14.45
N LEU A 33 15.19 16.20 13.82
CA LEU A 33 15.12 16.28 12.36
C LEU A 33 15.57 17.66 11.85
N HIS A 34 16.12 17.64 10.62
CA HIS A 34 16.54 18.81 9.84
C HIS A 34 15.55 19.06 8.67
N TYR A 35 14.26 19.12 8.95
CA TYR A 35 13.19 19.49 8.02
C TYR A 35 12.52 20.83 8.40
N GLY A 36 12.24 21.73 7.43
CA GLY A 36 11.57 23.03 7.65
C GLY A 36 12.46 24.29 7.47
N PHE A 37 11.92 25.48 7.81
CA PHE A 37 12.62 26.77 7.71
C PHE A 37 13.50 27.03 8.94
N TYR A 38 14.73 26.52 8.93
CA TYR A 38 15.70 26.63 10.04
C TYR A 38 16.04 28.07 10.42
N ASP A 39 16.13 28.93 9.42
CA ASP A 39 16.63 30.30 9.56
C ASP A 39 15.54 31.28 9.99
N SER A 40 14.29 30.83 10.07
CA SER A 40 13.14 31.67 10.40
C SER A 40 12.84 31.74 11.90
N PHE A 41 13.69 31.16 12.75
CA PHE A 41 13.53 31.16 14.21
C PHE A 41 14.53 32.09 14.90
N SER A 42 14.03 32.94 15.79
CA SER A 42 14.87 33.86 16.58
C SER A 42 15.61 33.18 17.76
N TRP A 43 15.29 31.91 18.06
CA TRP A 43 15.81 31.19 19.25
C TRP A 43 16.48 29.87 18.87
N PRO A 44 17.56 29.47 19.57
CA PRO A 44 18.29 28.23 19.31
C PRO A 44 17.48 26.97 19.69
N LYS A 45 17.84 25.82 19.12
CA LYS A 45 17.04 24.58 19.08
C LYS A 45 16.87 23.92 20.45
N ASP A 46 17.88 24.05 21.26
CA ASP A 46 18.03 23.56 22.62
C ASP A 46 17.21 24.36 23.64
N ALA A 47 16.83 25.61 23.33
CA ALA A 47 16.06 26.47 24.22
C ALA A 47 14.59 26.04 24.41
N TYR A 48 14.06 25.14 23.57
CA TYR A 48 12.67 24.68 23.66
C TYR A 48 12.56 23.49 24.62
N GLU A 49 11.58 23.48 25.52
CA GLU A 49 11.37 22.39 26.48
C GLU A 49 10.89 21.10 25.78
N TYR A 50 9.89 21.23 24.90
CA TYR A 50 9.24 20.11 24.23
C TYR A 50 9.78 19.86 22.82
N ASP A 51 9.65 18.60 22.37
CA ASP A 51 9.89 18.20 20.99
C ASP A 51 8.59 18.39 20.19
N GLY A 52 8.68 18.93 18.97
CA GLY A 52 7.49 19.22 18.18
C GLY A 52 6.76 17.97 17.67
N PRO A 53 5.41 17.89 17.73
CA PRO A 53 4.68 16.69 17.38
C PRO A 53 4.58 16.46 15.87
N ASN A 54 5.02 17.43 15.05
CA ASN A 54 4.90 17.32 13.61
C ASN A 54 6.17 17.74 12.88
N THR A 55 6.55 16.92 11.91
CA THR A 55 7.67 17.16 11.00
C THR A 55 7.19 17.67 9.66
N HIS A 56 5.88 17.80 9.48
CA HIS A 56 5.26 18.21 8.23
C HIS A 56 4.60 19.58 8.43
N THR A 57 5.05 20.58 7.68
CA THR A 57 4.36 21.87 7.60
C THR A 57 3.58 21.90 6.29
N PRO A 58 2.26 22.17 6.31
CA PRO A 58 1.47 22.32 5.09
C PRO A 58 2.03 23.37 4.11
N ARG A 59 2.81 24.33 4.61
CA ARG A 59 3.51 25.33 3.78
C ARG A 59 4.68 24.74 2.97
N ALA A 60 5.26 23.63 3.44
CA ALA A 60 6.26 22.89 2.66
C ALA A 60 5.60 21.90 1.69
N ASP A 61 4.28 21.66 1.82
CA ASP A 61 3.55 21.02 0.74
C ASP A 61 3.49 21.99 -0.42
N ILE A 62 4.15 21.61 -1.51
CA ILE A 62 4.01 22.34 -2.76
C ILE A 62 2.55 22.20 -3.17
N VAL A 63 1.79 23.31 -3.14
CA VAL A 63 0.50 23.38 -3.80
C VAL A 63 0.79 23.31 -5.29
N TYR A 64 0.50 22.16 -5.89
CA TYR A 64 0.71 21.97 -7.32
C TYR A 64 -0.50 22.47 -8.09
N GLY A 65 -0.31 23.54 -8.85
CA GLY A 65 -1.32 24.13 -9.73
C GLY A 65 -1.57 25.60 -9.42
N ASP A 66 -1.77 26.39 -10.48
CA ASP A 66 -2.32 27.74 -10.38
C ASP A 66 -3.85 27.63 -10.25
N LEU A 67 -4.46 28.43 -9.37
CA LEU A 67 -5.93 28.49 -9.23
C LEU A 67 -6.61 29.04 -10.50
N GLU A 68 -5.84 29.73 -11.35
CA GLU A 68 -6.28 30.23 -12.66
C GLU A 68 -5.88 29.30 -13.82
N ALA A 69 -5.24 28.16 -13.55
CA ALA A 69 -4.89 27.20 -14.59
C ALA A 69 -6.14 26.63 -15.27
N THR A 70 -6.05 26.48 -16.59
CA THR A 70 -7.04 25.77 -17.39
C THR A 70 -7.06 24.27 -17.03
N PRO A 71 -8.16 23.56 -17.29
CA PRO A 71 -8.24 22.12 -17.06
C PRO A 71 -7.09 21.34 -17.73
N GLU A 72 -6.72 21.73 -18.95
CA GLU A 72 -5.65 21.11 -19.72
C GLU A 72 -4.26 21.34 -19.08
N GLU A 73 -4.02 22.53 -18.53
CA GLU A 73 -2.79 22.85 -17.80
C GLU A 73 -2.70 22.08 -16.48
N LEU A 74 -3.81 21.89 -15.78
CA LEU A 74 -3.86 21.08 -14.56
C LEU A 74 -3.58 19.60 -14.86
N GLU A 75 -4.06 19.07 -15.98
CA GLU A 75 -3.73 17.70 -16.42
C GLU A 75 -2.24 17.54 -16.71
N GLN A 76 -1.63 18.54 -17.36
CA GLN A 76 -0.19 18.56 -17.64
C GLN A 76 0.62 18.60 -16.33
N VAL A 77 0.24 19.46 -15.38
CA VAL A 77 0.85 19.53 -14.05
C VAL A 77 0.71 18.19 -13.32
N ALA A 78 -0.45 17.55 -13.38
CA ALA A 78 -0.67 16.24 -12.77
C ALA A 78 0.23 15.15 -13.40
N ALA A 79 0.40 15.17 -14.72
CA ALA A 79 1.30 14.28 -15.44
C ALA A 79 2.76 14.48 -15.02
N ASP A 80 3.20 15.73 -14.88
CA ASP A 80 4.56 16.08 -14.47
C ASP A 80 4.85 15.68 -13.02
N ILE A 81 3.90 15.89 -12.10
CA ILE A 81 3.99 15.40 -10.73
C ILE A 81 4.15 13.88 -10.71
N LYS A 82 3.31 13.18 -11.47
CA LYS A 82 3.37 11.71 -11.56
C LYS A 82 4.74 11.25 -12.06
N LYS A 83 5.28 11.90 -13.09
CA LYS A 83 6.61 11.63 -13.62
C LYS A 83 7.71 11.90 -12.58
N SER A 84 7.65 13.04 -11.89
CA SER A 84 8.61 13.40 -10.83
C SER A 84 8.58 12.40 -9.67
N ARG A 85 7.39 12.00 -9.21
CA ARG A 85 7.23 10.98 -8.16
C ARG A 85 7.83 9.63 -8.58
N LEU A 86 7.62 9.23 -9.83
CA LEU A 86 8.22 7.99 -10.37
C LEU A 86 9.74 8.07 -10.42
N LEU A 87 10.30 9.20 -10.84
CA LEU A 87 11.75 9.42 -10.86
C LEU A 87 12.34 9.37 -9.44
N LYS A 88 11.78 10.14 -8.51
CA LYS A 88 12.20 10.12 -7.09
C LYS A 88 12.09 8.73 -6.47
N ALA A 89 11.04 7.97 -6.79
CA ALA A 89 10.89 6.60 -6.31
C ALA A 89 11.98 5.67 -6.87
N ARG A 90 12.35 5.84 -8.15
CA ARG A 90 13.45 5.10 -8.79
C ARG A 90 14.80 5.45 -8.16
N GLU A 91 15.08 6.74 -7.99
CA GLU A 91 16.31 7.21 -7.33
C GLU A 91 16.40 6.71 -5.89
N TRP A 92 15.31 6.80 -5.14
CA TRP A 92 15.24 6.27 -3.78
C TRP A 92 15.51 4.77 -3.75
N LEU A 93 14.94 4.00 -4.68
CA LEU A 93 15.19 2.57 -4.78
C LEU A 93 16.66 2.28 -5.15
N ALA A 94 17.22 3.00 -6.12
CA ALA A 94 18.61 2.85 -6.53
C ALA A 94 19.57 3.18 -5.37
N ASN A 95 19.36 4.29 -4.68
CA ASN A 95 20.14 4.68 -3.51
C ASN A 95 20.01 3.65 -2.39
N ARG A 96 18.79 3.13 -2.17
CA ARG A 96 18.54 2.10 -1.16
C ARG A 96 19.27 0.80 -1.50
N LEU A 97 19.28 0.38 -2.77
CA LEU A 97 20.02 -0.81 -3.20
C LEU A 97 21.54 -0.59 -3.09
N ALA A 98 22.03 0.60 -3.45
CA ALA A 98 23.44 0.95 -3.36
C ALA A 98 23.96 1.04 -1.91
N THR A 99 23.10 1.42 -0.96
CA THR A 99 23.44 1.59 0.46
C THR A 99 22.95 0.44 1.36
N ALA A 100 22.35 -0.60 0.77
CA ALA A 100 21.81 -1.72 1.53
C ALA A 100 22.93 -2.55 2.17
N THR A 101 22.99 -2.56 3.50
CA THR A 101 23.80 -3.54 4.23
C THR A 101 23.08 -4.89 4.29
N PRO A 102 23.81 -6.02 4.40
CA PRO A 102 23.20 -7.35 4.56
C PRO A 102 22.21 -7.42 5.72
N GLU A 103 22.52 -6.76 6.85
CA GLU A 103 21.66 -6.70 8.03
C GLU A 103 20.34 -5.97 7.76
N VAL A 104 20.39 -4.82 7.08
CA VAL A 104 19.19 -4.06 6.73
C VAL A 104 18.33 -4.86 5.75
N SER A 105 18.94 -5.52 4.77
CA SER A 105 18.24 -6.39 3.82
C SER A 105 17.53 -7.54 4.53
N ALA A 106 18.25 -8.28 5.38
CA ALA A 106 17.68 -9.40 6.14
C ALA A 106 16.52 -8.97 7.04
N ARG A 107 16.64 -7.81 7.70
CA ARG A 107 15.56 -7.24 8.52
C ARG A 107 14.32 -6.91 7.69
N MET A 108 14.50 -6.40 6.47
CA MET A 108 13.39 -6.09 5.57
C MET A 108 12.71 -7.35 5.05
N ASP A 109 13.47 -8.39 4.71
CA ASP A 109 12.93 -9.69 4.31
C ASP A 109 12.15 -10.35 5.45
N ALA A 110 12.64 -10.27 6.68
CA ALA A 110 11.92 -10.74 7.86
C ALA A 110 10.57 -10.01 8.02
N ARG A 111 10.56 -8.67 7.90
CA ARG A 111 9.33 -7.86 7.94
C ARG A 111 8.36 -8.22 6.81
N LYS A 112 8.88 -8.42 5.59
CA LYS A 112 8.09 -8.82 4.43
C LYS A 112 7.42 -10.17 4.66
N LYS A 113 8.16 -11.16 5.19
CA LYS A 113 7.61 -12.49 5.54
C LYS A 113 6.46 -12.39 6.54
N ILE A 114 6.62 -11.60 7.60
CA ILE A 114 5.57 -11.38 8.61
C ILE A 114 4.31 -10.76 7.98
N SER A 115 4.49 -9.74 7.14
CA SER A 115 3.38 -9.06 6.46
C SER A 115 2.62 -10.00 5.51
N VAL A 116 3.35 -10.81 4.74
CA VAL A 116 2.78 -11.81 3.83
C VAL A 116 2.00 -12.87 4.61
N ASP A 117 2.59 -13.44 5.67
CA ASP A 117 1.94 -14.45 6.50
C ASP A 117 0.65 -13.92 7.16
N THR A 118 0.70 -12.69 7.69
CA THR A 118 -0.47 -12.01 8.26
C THR A 118 -1.58 -11.85 7.21
N THR A 119 -1.21 -11.47 5.98
CA THR A 119 -2.16 -11.33 4.87
C THR A 119 -2.75 -12.68 4.46
N HIS A 120 -1.93 -13.73 4.39
CA HIS A 120 -2.37 -15.09 4.06
C HIS A 120 -3.36 -15.63 5.11
N LYS A 121 -3.06 -15.45 6.39
CA LYS A 121 -3.96 -15.82 7.49
C LYS A 121 -5.30 -15.11 7.41
N LYS A 122 -5.29 -13.79 7.15
CA LYS A 122 -6.52 -12.99 6.95
C LYS A 122 -7.32 -13.48 5.74
N ASN A 123 -6.67 -13.72 4.60
CA ASN A 123 -7.34 -14.19 3.38
C ASN A 123 -7.95 -15.57 3.58
N LYS A 124 -7.25 -16.48 4.28
CA LYS A 124 -7.78 -17.79 4.66
C LYS A 124 -8.99 -17.66 5.59
N ALA A 125 -8.89 -16.89 6.68
CA ALA A 125 -10.02 -16.69 7.59
C ALA A 125 -11.25 -16.13 6.87
N ALA A 126 -11.05 -15.19 5.95
CA ALA A 126 -12.13 -14.58 5.16
C ALA A 126 -12.61 -15.42 3.97
N LYS A 127 -12.05 -16.63 3.74
CA LYS A 127 -12.29 -17.44 2.53
C LYS A 127 -12.20 -16.63 1.22
N LYS A 128 -11.29 -15.65 1.18
CA LYS A 128 -11.21 -14.65 0.10
C LYS A 128 -10.90 -15.28 -1.27
N TYR A 129 -10.06 -16.31 -1.29
CA TYR A 129 -9.72 -17.06 -2.50
C TYR A 129 -10.14 -18.52 -2.33
N TYR A 130 -11.40 -18.72 -1.99
CA TYR A 130 -12.00 -20.02 -1.79
C TYR A 130 -12.65 -20.54 -3.08
N ARG A 131 -12.70 -21.87 -3.22
CA ARG A 131 -13.44 -22.55 -4.29
C ARG A 131 -14.34 -23.61 -3.70
N ASP A 132 -15.63 -23.48 -3.95
CA ASP A 132 -16.66 -24.35 -3.37
C ASP A 132 -16.54 -25.80 -3.87
N VAL A 133 -16.32 -25.99 -5.19
CA VAL A 133 -16.30 -27.30 -5.84
C VAL A 133 -15.23 -28.26 -5.29
N CYS A 134 -14.10 -27.71 -4.83
CA CYS A 134 -13.03 -28.49 -4.24
C CYS A 134 -12.93 -28.31 -2.72
N ASP A 135 -13.75 -27.43 -2.13
CA ASP A 135 -13.63 -27.02 -0.72
C ASP A 135 -12.14 -26.76 -0.33
N VAL A 136 -11.48 -25.93 -1.15
CA VAL A 136 -10.09 -25.52 -0.95
C VAL A 136 -10.03 -24.01 -0.80
N ASN A 137 -9.31 -23.57 0.22
CA ASN A 137 -9.08 -22.16 0.51
C ASN A 137 -7.63 -21.77 0.20
N CYS A 138 -7.44 -20.95 -0.83
CA CYS A 138 -6.14 -20.45 -1.23
C CYS A 138 -5.77 -19.17 -0.47
N CYS A 139 -4.49 -18.94 -0.25
CA CYS A 139 -3.97 -17.72 0.38
C CYS A 139 -3.95 -16.53 -0.59
N THR A 140 -3.77 -16.83 -1.89
CA THR A 140 -3.61 -15.84 -2.95
C THR A 140 -4.46 -16.15 -4.18
N GLY A 141 -4.76 -15.12 -4.98
CA GLY A 141 -5.46 -15.30 -6.25
C GLY A 141 -4.63 -16.08 -7.29
N GLY A 142 -3.30 -16.02 -7.20
CA GLY A 142 -2.40 -16.82 -8.04
C GLY A 142 -2.53 -18.32 -7.75
N GLU A 143 -2.50 -18.70 -6.47
CA GLU A 143 -2.74 -20.08 -6.03
C GLU A 143 -4.11 -20.59 -6.49
N LEU A 144 -5.16 -19.77 -6.39
CA LEU A 144 -6.49 -20.14 -6.87
C LEU A 144 -6.52 -20.35 -8.39
N ARG A 145 -5.82 -19.51 -9.17
CA ARG A 145 -5.70 -19.70 -10.63
C ARG A 145 -4.95 -20.98 -10.97
N ASN A 146 -3.84 -21.26 -10.29
CA ASN A 146 -3.07 -22.49 -10.50
C ASN A 146 -3.89 -23.72 -10.10
N HIS A 147 -4.61 -23.65 -8.99
CA HIS A 147 -5.55 -24.70 -8.56
C HIS A 147 -6.66 -24.93 -9.60
N LYS A 148 -7.17 -23.85 -10.24
CA LYS A 148 -8.13 -23.96 -11.35
C LYS A 148 -7.50 -24.57 -12.61
N ALA A 149 -6.20 -24.42 -12.84
CA ALA A 149 -5.53 -24.92 -14.04
C ALA A 149 -4.95 -26.34 -13.87
N GLY A 150 -4.86 -26.86 -12.64
CA GLY A 150 -4.20 -28.14 -12.37
C GLY A 150 -4.96 -29.38 -12.88
N PRO A 151 -4.24 -30.42 -13.35
CA PRO A 151 -4.84 -31.64 -13.90
C PRO A 151 -5.72 -32.39 -12.89
N LEU A 152 -5.23 -32.53 -11.65
CA LEU A 152 -5.99 -33.14 -10.54
C LEU A 152 -7.35 -32.45 -10.29
N ARG A 153 -7.44 -31.15 -10.53
CA ARG A 153 -8.70 -30.40 -10.41
C ARG A 153 -9.63 -30.67 -11.59
N ILE A 154 -9.10 -30.80 -12.80
CA ILE A 154 -9.90 -31.10 -13.99
C ILE A 154 -10.55 -32.48 -13.82
N GLU A 155 -9.78 -33.46 -13.36
CA GLU A 155 -10.29 -34.80 -13.06
C GLU A 155 -11.29 -34.80 -11.90
N ALA A 156 -11.04 -34.05 -10.82
CA ALA A 156 -11.99 -33.95 -9.70
C ALA A 156 -13.32 -33.29 -10.11
N VAL A 157 -13.28 -32.31 -11.03
CA VAL A 157 -14.50 -31.68 -11.57
C VAL A 157 -15.24 -32.63 -12.51
N ALA A 158 -14.53 -33.37 -13.37
CA ALA A 158 -15.14 -34.38 -14.25
C ALA A 158 -15.87 -35.48 -13.45
N ARG A 159 -15.41 -35.76 -12.23
CA ARG A 159 -15.98 -36.75 -11.31
C ARG A 159 -17.11 -36.22 -10.42
N GLY A 160 -17.50 -34.95 -10.53
CA GLY A 160 -18.59 -34.37 -9.74
C GLY A 160 -18.17 -33.59 -8.48
N GLY A 161 -16.86 -33.40 -8.25
CA GLY A 161 -16.32 -32.60 -7.14
C GLY A 161 -15.75 -33.43 -5.99
N LYS A 162 -15.38 -32.75 -4.89
CA LYS A 162 -14.85 -33.40 -3.68
C LYS A 162 -15.97 -34.18 -2.98
N GLY A 163 -15.73 -35.46 -2.68
CA GLY A 163 -16.65 -36.33 -1.94
C GLY A 163 -17.31 -37.43 -2.76
N VAL A 164 -16.98 -37.56 -4.05
CA VAL A 164 -17.36 -38.75 -4.83
C VAL A 164 -16.29 -39.84 -4.57
N PRO A 165 -16.63 -40.93 -3.85
CA PRO A 165 -15.69 -42.00 -3.56
C PRO A 165 -15.31 -42.76 -4.84
N TYR A 166 -14.11 -43.33 -4.87
CA TYR A 166 -13.75 -44.31 -5.88
C TYR A 166 -14.48 -45.60 -5.53
N ARG A 167 -15.45 -46.02 -6.35
CA ARG A 167 -16.26 -47.20 -6.04
C ARG A 167 -15.83 -48.39 -6.87
N CYS A 168 -15.41 -49.47 -6.21
CA CYS A 168 -15.12 -50.76 -6.84
C CYS A 168 -16.43 -51.44 -7.25
N GLU A 169 -16.66 -51.64 -8.54
CA GLU A 169 -17.89 -52.29 -9.02
C GLU A 169 -17.98 -53.77 -8.62
N ALA A 170 -16.83 -54.43 -8.44
CA ALA A 170 -16.77 -55.84 -8.04
C ALA A 170 -17.07 -56.07 -6.55
N CYS A 171 -16.69 -55.12 -5.70
CA CYS A 171 -16.72 -55.25 -4.24
C CYS A 171 -17.65 -54.24 -3.55
N ASN A 172 -18.14 -53.26 -4.30
CA ASN A 172 -19.08 -52.23 -3.87
C ASN A 172 -18.58 -51.33 -2.73
N GLU A 173 -17.26 -51.26 -2.54
CA GLU A 173 -16.60 -50.45 -1.52
C GLU A 173 -16.14 -49.10 -2.07
N ASP A 174 -16.08 -48.11 -1.18
CA ASP A 174 -15.75 -46.72 -1.46
C ASP A 174 -14.33 -46.39 -0.95
N PHE A 175 -13.43 -45.95 -1.84
CA PHE A 175 -12.07 -45.53 -1.51
C PHE A 175 -11.92 -44.01 -1.55
N HIS A 176 -11.03 -43.46 -0.71
CA HIS A 176 -10.75 -42.02 -0.64
C HIS A 176 -9.69 -41.54 -1.64
N PHE A 177 -8.78 -42.41 -2.08
CA PHE A 177 -7.72 -42.09 -3.03
C PHE A 177 -7.69 -43.06 -4.20
N GLU A 178 -7.28 -42.58 -5.37
CA GLU A 178 -7.16 -43.40 -6.61
C GLU A 178 -6.14 -44.52 -6.46
N SER A 179 -5.07 -44.26 -5.71
CA SER A 179 -4.03 -45.24 -5.39
C SER A 179 -4.57 -46.45 -4.64
N ASP A 180 -5.65 -46.27 -3.87
CA ASP A 180 -6.24 -47.35 -3.07
C ASP A 180 -7.23 -48.18 -3.90
N TYR A 181 -7.67 -47.65 -5.05
CA TYR A 181 -8.57 -48.29 -6.01
C TYR A 181 -7.84 -49.10 -7.10
N LEU A 182 -6.60 -48.72 -7.44
CA LEU A 182 -5.82 -49.31 -8.54
C LEU A 182 -4.98 -50.54 -8.16
N VAL A 183 -5.25 -51.16 -7.00
CA VAL A 183 -4.60 -52.40 -6.52
C VAL A 183 -5.52 -53.59 -6.76
#